data_AF-A0A660WA96-F1
#
_entry.id   AF-A0A660WA96-F1
#
_cell.length_a   1.000
_cell.length_b   1.000
_cell.length_c   1.000
_cell.angle_alpha   90.00
_cell.angle_beta   90.00
_cell.angle_gamma   90.00
#
_symmetry.space_group_name_H-M   'P 1'
#
loop_
_entity.id
_entity.type
_entity.pdbx_description
1 polymer ?
#
loop_
_entity_poly.entity_id
_entity_poly.type
_entity_poly.pdbx_seq_one_letter_code
_entity_poly.pdbx_strand_id
1 'polypeptide(L)' 'MNDKILQQAKNRIEQDIVLAVDITHIHKPYAKKMDFLTRVWDGMKKETVKGYWVLEVIGANIYDEH' A
#
# COMPACT_ATOMS: atom_id res chain seq x y z
N MET A 1 7.62 -2.00 18.63
CA MET A 1 8.60 -1.83 17.52
C MET A 1 8.17 -0.71 16.59
N ASN A 2 6.90 -0.64 16.20
CA ASN A 2 6.38 0.42 15.33
C ASN A 2 6.52 1.85 15.89
N ASP A 3 6.37 2.06 17.20
CA ASP A 3 6.39 3.42 17.77
C ASP A 3 7.68 4.20 17.50
N LYS A 4 8.84 3.52 17.53
CA LYS A 4 10.13 4.19 17.25
C LYS A 4 10.22 4.64 15.79
N ILE A 5 9.73 3.82 14.87
CA ILE A 5 9.68 4.14 13.43
C ILE A 5 8.72 5.32 13.22
N LEU A 6 7.54 5.28 13.84
CA LEU A 6 6.57 6.37 13.77
C LEU A 6 7.14 7.68 14.33
N GLN A 7 7.85 7.64 15.46
CA GLN A 7 8.47 8.85 16.03
C GLN A 7 9.53 9.47 15.11
N GLN A 8 10.27 8.66 14.36
CA GLN A 8 11.26 9.15 13.39
C GLN A 8 10.62 9.66 12.09
N ALA A 9 9.49 9.06 11.68
CA ALA A 9 8.83 9.37 10.42
C ALA A 9 7.80 10.50 10.52
N LYS A 10 7.26 10.80 11.71
CA LYS A 10 6.15 11.75 11.89
C LYS A 10 6.42 13.14 11.28
N ASN A 11 7.66 13.61 11.33
CA ASN A 11 8.05 14.92 10.81
C ASN A 11 8.29 14.91 9.28
N ARG A 12 8.11 13.77 8.61
CA ARG A 12 8.27 13.64 7.15
C ARG A 12 6.96 13.74 6.39
N ILE A 13 5.82 13.80 7.09
CA ILE A 13 4.47 13.96 6.51
C ILE A 13 3.90 15.25 7.08
N GLU A 14 4.12 16.36 6.39
CA GLU A 14 3.64 17.69 6.74
C GLU A 14 2.32 18.00 6.01
N GLN A 15 1.67 19.11 6.33
CA GLN A 15 0.34 19.45 5.80
C GLN A 15 0.32 19.60 4.27
N ASP A 16 1.44 20.04 3.69
CA ASP A 16 1.54 20.37 2.27
C ASP A 16 2.18 19.26 1.42
N ILE A 17 2.37 18.07 2.01
CA ILE A 17 2.90 16.91 1.28
C ILE A 17 1.82 16.27 0.43
N VAL A 18 2.17 16.01 -0.83
CA VAL A 18 1.31 15.26 -1.75
C VAL A 18 1.45 13.77 -1.44
N LEU A 19 0.33 13.09 -1.25
CA LEU A 19 0.27 11.65 -1.09
C LEU A 19 -0.22 11.00 -2.38
N ALA A 20 0.64 10.22 -3.03
CA ALA A 20 0.23 9.27 -4.05
C ALA A 20 -0.19 7.96 -3.38
N VAL A 21 -1.40 7.50 -3.67
CA VAL A 21 -1.98 6.27 -3.10
C VAL A 21 -2.23 5.27 -4.21
N ASP A 22 -1.55 4.13 -4.14
CA ASP A 22 -1.82 2.98 -5.02
C ASP A 22 -2.52 1.88 -4.21
N ILE A 23 -3.77 1.61 -4.59
CA ILE A 23 -4.58 0.53 -4.04
C ILE A 23 -4.55 -0.61 -5.05
N THR A 24 -3.82 -1.67 -4.72
CA THR A 24 -3.60 -2.79 -5.62
C THR A 24 -3.82 -4.13 -4.93
N HIS A 25 -3.42 -5.21 -5.60
CA HIS A 25 -3.63 -6.56 -5.13
C HIS A 25 -2.45 -7.47 -5.47
N ILE A 26 -2.28 -8.51 -4.68
CA ILE A 26 -1.40 -9.64 -5.00
C ILE A 26 -2.26 -10.88 -5.19
N HIS A 27 -2.31 -11.40 -6.42
CA HIS A 27 -2.93 -12.68 -6.71
C HIS A 27 -2.06 -13.84 -6.19
N LYS A 28 -2.66 -14.77 -5.43
CA LYS A 28 -2.01 -15.97 -4.92
C LYS A 28 -2.64 -17.25 -5.50
N PRO A 29 -2.40 -17.60 -6.78
CA PRO A 29 -3.11 -18.68 -7.48
C PRO A 29 -2.87 -20.07 -6.88
N TYR A 30 -1.74 -20.28 -6.19
CA TYR A 30 -1.37 -21.58 -5.62
C TYR A 30 -1.54 -21.66 -4.09
N ALA A 31 -1.96 -20.59 -3.43
CA ALA A 31 -2.13 -20.58 -1.98
C ALA A 31 -3.39 -21.37 -1.59
N LYS A 32 -3.19 -22.55 -0.99
CA LYS A 32 -4.30 -23.42 -0.53
C LYS A 32 -4.77 -23.08 0.88
N LYS A 33 -3.85 -22.72 1.79
CA LYS A 33 -4.11 -22.29 3.16
C LYS A 33 -3.05 -21.26 3.55
N MET A 34 -3.44 -19.99 3.57
CA MET A 34 -2.65 -18.88 4.11
C MET A 34 -3.61 -17.98 4.89
N ASP A 35 -3.14 -17.45 6.01
CA ASP A 35 -3.96 -16.58 6.85
C ASP A 35 -4.35 -15.31 6.09
N PHE A 36 -5.56 -14.83 6.38
CA PHE A 36 -6.13 -13.59 5.83
C PHE A 36 -6.24 -13.53 4.30
N LEU A 37 -6.15 -14.67 3.61
CA LEU A 37 -6.40 -14.76 2.17
C LEU A 37 -7.84 -14.32 1.88
N THR A 38 -7.99 -13.32 1.00
CA THR A 38 -9.28 -12.69 0.72
C THR A 38 -9.55 -12.58 -0.78
N ARG A 39 -10.70 -12.01 -1.14
CA ARG A 39 -11.08 -11.70 -2.51
C ARG A 39 -10.57 -10.32 -2.90
N VAL A 40 -9.88 -10.23 -4.03
CA VAL A 40 -9.31 -9.00 -4.60
C VAL A 40 -9.62 -8.91 -6.09
N TRP A 41 -9.66 -7.70 -6.65
CA TRP A 41 -9.94 -7.48 -8.06
C TRP A 41 -8.67 -7.52 -8.91
N ASP A 42 -8.58 -8.48 -9.83
CA ASP A 42 -7.53 -8.56 -10.85
C ASP A 42 -7.89 -7.65 -12.02
N GLY A 43 -7.25 -6.47 -12.08
CA GLY A 43 -7.50 -5.48 -13.13
C GLY A 43 -7.11 -5.94 -14.54
N MET A 44 -6.20 -6.91 -14.66
CA MET A 44 -5.75 -7.43 -15.96
C MET A 44 -6.76 -8.45 -16.51
N LYS A 45 -7.20 -9.38 -15.67
CA LYS A 45 -8.17 -10.41 -16.05
C LYS A 45 -9.62 -9.96 -15.93
N LYS A 46 -9.87 -8.82 -15.27
CA LYS A 46 -11.20 -8.27 -14.97
C LYS A 46 -12.07 -9.25 -14.19
N GLU A 47 -11.49 -9.90 -13.18
CA GLU A 47 -12.18 -10.87 -12.34
C GLU A 47 -11.75 -10.77 -10.87
N THR A 48 -12.54 -11.38 -9.98
CA THR A 48 -12.17 -11.46 -8.56
C THR A 48 -11.34 -12.72 -8.31
N VAL A 49 -10.14 -12.55 -7.77
CA VAL A 49 -9.19 -13.64 -7.47
C VAL A 49 -8.91 -13.75 -5.97
N LYS A 50 -8.28 -14.86 -5.54
CA LYS A 50 -7.80 -15.02 -4.15
C LYS A 50 -6.44 -14.37 -3.99
N GLY A 51 -6.30 -13.54 -2.97
CA GLY A 51 -5.09 -12.76 -2.78
C GLY A 51 -5.12 -11.88 -1.53
N TYR A 52 -4.29 -10.84 -1.59
CA TYR A 52 -4.18 -9.82 -0.55
C TYR A 52 -4.36 -8.44 -1.15
N TRP A 53 -5.05 -7.57 -0.42
CA TRP A 53 -5.03 -6.13 -0.70
C TRP A 53 -3.63 -5.60 -0.39
N VAL A 54 -3.15 -4.70 -1.24
CA VAL A 54 -1.92 -3.97 -1.02
C VAL A 54 -2.26 -2.48 -1.08
N LEU A 55 -1.74 -1.75 -0.11
CA LEU A 55 -1.84 -0.30 -0.05
C LEU A 55 -0.42 0.25 -0.02
N GLU A 56 -0.04 0.93 -1.09
CA GLU A 56 1.20 1.70 -1.14
C GLU A 56 0.86 3.18 -1.06
N VAL A 57 1.59 3.90 -0.20
CA VAL A 57 1.44 5.34 -0.02
C VAL A 57 2.82 5.97 -0.12
N ILE A 58 2.97 6.89 -1.06
CA ILE A 58 4.22 7.64 -1.29
C ILE A 58 3.95 9.11 -1.00
N GLY A 59 4.72 9.69 -0.07
CA GLY A 59 4.73 11.12 0.18
C GLY A 59 5.77 11.82 -0.66
N ALA A 60 5.38 12.90 -1.33
CA ALA A 60 6.27 13.76 -2.09
C ALA A 60 6.16 15.21 -1.59
N ASN A 61 7.31 15.79 -1.24
CA ASN A 61 7.41 17.23 -1.03
C ASN A 61 7.58 17.90 -2.39
N ILE A 62 6.62 18.75 -2.77
CA ILE A 62 6.61 19.44 -4.07
C ILE A 62 7.24 20.86 -4.00
N TYR A 63 7.61 21.31 -2.80
CA TYR A 63 8.20 22.63 -2.56
C TYR A 63 9.70 22.57 -2.23
N ASP A 64 10.25 21.36 -2.03
CA ASP A 64 11.69 21.16 -1.97
C ASP A 64 12.26 21.34 -3.38
N GLU A 65 12.55 22.59 -3.74
CA GLU A 65 13.36 22.94 -4.89
C GLU A 65 14.82 22.55 -4.59
N HIS A 66 15.26 21.45 -5.18
CA HIS A 66 16.67 21.27 -5.54
C HIS A 66 16.89 21.74 -6.97
#